data_AF-A0A9P9FRV2-F1
#
_entry.id   AF-A0A9P9FRV2-F1
#
_cell.length_a   1.000
_cell.length_b   1.000
_cell.length_c   1.000
_cell.angle_alpha   90.00
_cell.angle_beta   90.00
_cell.angle_gamma   90.00
#
_symmetry.space_group_name_H-M   'P 1'
#
loop_
_entity.id
_entity.type
_entity.pdbx_description
1 polymer ?
#
loop_
_entity_poly.entity_id
_entity_poly.type
_entity_poly.pdbx_seq_one_letter_code
_entity_poly.pdbx_strand_id
1 'polypeptide(L)'
;ERWCHAFQQIDDSSWIILNNMILKQLPLAGTEQLPNDYVDKAKGFIYRLNEIQKDEEMPKVTTQVPNLGSVQADYECWHLNFCEYYIGSTARIKIMSALSPHTAREHENIAYAASKNPSFRLPQVLSHGERDGMYFILTDMPGIPRHRSSKSFTFGSEMRMRRQLIDIVAEISQWEGPSFGGVGGKQITRSRAFWNLMPSELLDTDLTPTDSVALFLKKSGFDMNDCRFLNASMRHGNHLVDDDLNFVGFRDWDHCAFVPRGFITPHVLEEFALVNR
;
A
#
# COMPACT_ATOMS: atom_id res chain seq x y z
N GLU A 1 -20.70 -3.83 -2.90
CA GLU A 1 -21.47 -3.57 -1.65
C GLU A 1 -20.70 -3.89 -0.36
N ARG A 2 -19.90 -4.98 -0.25
CA ARG A 2 -19.28 -5.39 1.04
C ARG A 2 -18.46 -4.31 1.79
N TRP A 3 -17.88 -3.34 1.10
CA TRP A 3 -16.98 -2.34 1.70
C TRP A 3 -17.60 -0.96 1.93
N CYS A 4 -18.81 -0.67 1.43
CA CYS A 4 -19.41 0.67 1.51
C CYS A 4 -19.79 1.09 2.95
N HIS A 5 -19.77 0.15 3.90
CA HIS A 5 -20.01 0.41 5.32
C HIS A 5 -18.72 0.55 6.15
N ALA A 6 -17.56 0.20 5.57
CA ALA A 6 -16.28 0.29 6.29
C ALA A 6 -15.75 1.72 6.34
N PHE A 7 -16.22 2.59 5.44
CA PHE A 7 -15.92 4.01 5.39
C PHE A 7 -17.15 4.77 4.91
N GLN A 8 -17.71 5.63 5.75
CA GLN A 8 -18.92 6.39 5.46
C GLN A 8 -18.76 7.85 5.84
N GLN A 9 -19.45 8.74 5.12
CA GLN A 9 -19.48 10.15 5.43
C GLN A 9 -20.50 10.41 6.55
N ILE A 10 -20.12 11.22 7.54
CA ILE A 10 -21.02 11.73 8.58
C ILE A 10 -21.52 13.12 8.15
N ASP A 11 -20.60 14.01 7.79
CA ASP A 11 -20.84 15.35 7.24
C ASP A 11 -19.72 15.75 6.26
N ASP A 12 -19.72 16.98 5.77
CA ASP A 12 -18.74 17.47 4.77
C ASP A 12 -17.28 17.50 5.26
N SER A 13 -17.06 17.37 6.57
CA SER A 13 -15.77 17.48 7.25
C SER A 13 -15.45 16.27 8.12
N SER A 14 -16.31 15.25 8.16
CA SER A 14 -16.07 14.09 9.01
C SER A 14 -16.59 12.77 8.43
N TRP A 15 -15.83 11.71 8.68
CA TRP A 15 -16.10 10.38 8.17
C TRP A 15 -15.90 9.33 9.25
N ILE A 16 -16.75 8.31 9.25
CA ILE A 16 -16.63 7.15 10.13
C ILE A 16 -15.90 6.02 9.40
N ILE A 17 -14.99 5.36 10.12
CA ILE A 17 -14.17 4.26 9.64
C ILE A 17 -14.38 3.08 10.59
N LEU A 18 -14.67 1.90 10.02
CA LEU A 18 -14.85 0.63 10.75
C LEU A 18 -15.80 0.73 11.96
N ASN A 19 -16.79 1.62 11.90
CA ASN A 19 -17.80 1.85 12.96
C ASN A 19 -17.22 2.18 14.35
N ASN A 20 -15.98 2.65 14.45
CA ASN A 20 -15.37 2.98 15.73
C ASN A 20 -14.26 4.04 15.65
N MET A 21 -14.01 4.61 14.47
CA MET A 21 -13.06 5.70 14.31
C MET A 21 -13.68 6.83 13.51
N ILE A 22 -13.31 8.07 13.83
CA ILE A 22 -13.72 9.26 13.08
C ILE A 22 -12.49 9.94 12.53
N LEU A 23 -12.45 10.09 11.21
CA LEU A 23 -11.55 11.01 10.52
C LEU A 23 -12.23 12.38 10.47
N LYS A 24 -11.60 13.41 11.04
CA LYS A 24 -12.09 14.80 11.01
C LYS A 24 -11.14 15.69 10.21
N GLN A 25 -11.69 16.48 9.30
CA GLN A 25 -11.00 17.58 8.62
C GLN A 25 -11.14 18.86 9.46
N LEU A 26 -10.01 19.40 9.89
CA LEU A 26 -9.90 20.59 10.72
C LEU A 26 -9.13 21.68 9.95
N PRO A 27 -9.44 22.98 10.13
CA PRO A 27 -8.64 24.04 9.53
C PRO A 27 -7.22 24.02 10.11
N LEU A 28 -6.21 24.14 9.26
CA LEU A 28 -4.82 24.23 9.72
C LEU A 28 -4.60 25.49 10.57
N ALA A 29 -5.27 26.59 10.22
CA ALA A 29 -5.23 27.82 11.01
C ALA A 29 -5.95 27.62 12.34
N GLY A 30 -5.22 27.76 13.46
CA GLY A 30 -5.77 27.69 14.81
C GLY A 30 -5.94 26.29 15.38
N THR A 31 -5.55 25.24 14.66
CA THR A 31 -5.54 23.86 15.17
C THR A 31 -4.13 23.44 15.55
N GLU A 32 -3.93 22.97 16.79
CA GLU A 32 -2.68 22.35 17.20
C GLU A 32 -2.50 21.01 16.46
N GLN A 33 -1.34 20.84 15.82
CA GLN A 33 -0.97 19.58 15.18
C GLN A 33 -0.58 18.54 16.24
N LEU A 34 -1.21 17.37 16.17
CA LEU A 34 -0.88 16.22 17.01
C LEU A 34 -0.01 15.21 16.25
N PRO A 35 0.69 14.30 16.96
CA PRO A 35 1.30 13.15 16.34
C PRO A 35 0.26 12.37 15.53
N ASN A 36 0.66 11.84 14.36
CA ASN A 36 -0.17 11.06 13.44
C ASN A 36 -1.28 11.82 12.71
N ASP A 37 -1.37 13.14 12.87
CA ASP A 37 -2.19 13.97 11.99
C ASP A 37 -1.62 13.96 10.56
N TYR A 38 -2.49 13.84 9.56
CA TYR A 38 -2.14 14.21 8.20
C TYR A 38 -2.30 15.73 8.02
N VAL A 39 -1.23 16.41 7.63
CA VAL A 39 -1.24 17.88 7.45
C VAL A 39 -1.17 18.24 5.97
N ASP A 40 -2.31 18.60 5.41
CA ASP A 40 -2.39 19.09 4.04
C ASP A 40 -2.16 20.60 3.99
N LYS A 41 -0.88 20.99 3.97
CA LYS A 41 -0.48 22.40 3.90
C LYS A 41 -0.98 23.09 2.63
N ALA A 42 -1.06 22.37 1.52
CA ALA A 42 -1.49 22.91 0.23
C ALA A 42 -2.97 23.28 0.23
N LYS A 43 -3.79 22.55 1.00
CA LYS A 43 -5.22 22.83 1.16
C LYS A 43 -5.57 23.58 2.45
N GLY A 44 -4.62 23.72 3.38
CA GLY A 44 -4.83 24.42 4.65
C GLY A 44 -5.66 23.61 5.64
N PHE A 45 -5.53 22.28 5.64
CA PHE A 45 -6.28 21.38 6.53
C PHE A 45 -5.39 20.42 7.29
N ILE A 46 -5.91 19.94 8.42
CA ILE A 46 -5.43 18.80 9.20
C ILE A 46 -6.49 17.71 9.14
N TYR A 47 -6.10 16.47 8.90
CA TYR A 47 -6.98 15.32 9.01
C TYR A 47 -6.54 14.48 10.22
N ARG A 48 -7.44 14.37 11.19
CA ARG A 48 -7.19 13.67 12.46
C ARG A 48 -8.07 12.45 12.57
N LEU A 49 -7.44 11.30 12.84
CA LEU A 49 -8.14 10.05 13.11
C LEU A 49 -8.23 9.84 14.62
N ASN A 50 -9.45 9.72 15.16
CA ASN A 50 -9.69 9.42 16.57
C ASN A 50 -10.52 8.14 16.71
N GLU A 51 -10.28 7.37 17.76
CA GLU A 51 -11.19 6.28 18.16
C GLU A 51 -12.39 6.85 18.92
N ILE A 52 -13.58 6.36 18.59
CA ILE A 52 -14.83 6.65 19.30
C ILE A 52 -14.77 5.95 20.65
N GLN A 53 -14.91 6.71 21.73
CA GLN A 53 -14.89 6.14 23.07
C GLN A 53 -16.17 5.35 23.34
N LYS A 54 -16.11 4.38 24.26
CA LYS A 54 -17.24 3.45 24.54
C LYS A 54 -18.52 4.18 24.99
N ASP A 55 -18.36 5.35 25.58
CA ASP A 55 -19.42 6.24 26.09
C ASP A 55 -19.82 7.35 25.10
N GLU A 56 -19.13 7.49 23.97
CA GLU A 56 -19.44 8.46 22.93
C GLU A 56 -20.59 7.96 22.04
N GLU A 57 -21.53 8.84 21.71
CA GLU A 57 -22.67 8.49 20.86
C GLU A 57 -22.22 8.29 19.41
N MET A 58 -22.54 7.12 18.84
CA MET A 58 -22.27 6.82 17.44
C MET A 58 -23.03 7.76 16.50
N PRO A 59 -22.45 8.17 15.35
CA PRO A 59 -23.17 8.92 14.34
C PRO A 59 -24.48 8.22 13.92
N LYS A 60 -25.61 8.90 14.09
CA LYS A 60 -26.95 8.34 13.80
C LYS A 60 -27.26 8.23 12.31
N VAL A 61 -26.62 9.07 11.50
CA VAL A 61 -26.84 9.17 10.07
C VAL A 61 -25.48 9.21 9.39
N THR A 62 -25.31 8.35 8.39
CA THR A 62 -24.11 8.29 7.57
C THR A 62 -24.50 8.04 6.12
N THR A 63 -23.74 8.59 5.19
CA THR A 63 -23.92 8.41 3.75
C THR A 63 -22.68 7.77 3.11
N GLN A 64 -22.78 7.37 1.85
CA GLN A 64 -21.60 6.95 1.10
C GLN A 64 -20.66 8.13 0.90
N VAL A 65 -19.35 7.86 0.89
CA VAL A 65 -18.35 8.87 0.54
C VAL A 65 -18.60 9.32 -0.90
N PRO A 66 -18.74 10.63 -1.16
CA PRO A 66 -18.97 11.15 -2.50
C PRO A 66 -17.74 10.96 -3.39
N ASN A 67 -17.96 10.96 -4.71
CA ASN A 67 -16.88 10.86 -5.70
C ASN A 67 -16.04 12.13 -5.82
N LEU A 68 -16.46 13.22 -5.16
CA LEU A 68 -15.84 14.53 -5.20
C LEU A 68 -15.68 15.03 -3.76
N GLY A 69 -14.61 15.78 -3.51
CA GLY A 69 -14.35 16.37 -2.20
C GLY A 69 -12.93 16.12 -1.69
N SER A 70 -12.72 16.36 -0.41
CA SER A 70 -11.46 16.14 0.29
C SER A 70 -11.17 14.66 0.55
N VAL A 71 -12.20 13.82 0.58
CA VAL A 71 -12.06 12.36 0.66
C VAL A 71 -12.74 11.74 -0.56
N GLN A 72 -12.00 10.91 -1.29
CA GLN A 72 -12.46 10.34 -2.56
C GLN A 72 -12.12 8.85 -2.60
N ALA A 73 -13.10 8.01 -2.94
CA ALA A 73 -12.84 6.60 -3.17
C ALA A 73 -11.94 6.41 -4.40
N ASP A 74 -10.94 5.54 -4.27
CA ASP A 74 -10.14 5.07 -5.40
C ASP A 74 -10.81 3.85 -6.04
N TYR A 75 -11.74 4.10 -6.96
CA TYR A 75 -12.49 3.04 -7.64
C TYR A 75 -11.63 2.15 -8.54
N GLU A 76 -10.45 2.61 -8.99
CA GLU A 76 -9.50 1.77 -9.73
C GLU A 76 -8.90 0.68 -8.84
N CYS A 77 -8.88 0.90 -7.52
CA CYS A 77 -8.34 -0.01 -6.52
C CYS A 77 -9.41 -0.80 -5.76
N TRP A 78 -10.68 -0.76 -6.19
CA TRP A 78 -11.74 -1.60 -5.61
C TRP A 78 -11.52 -3.07 -6.00
N HIS A 79 -10.74 -3.76 -5.18
CA HIS A 79 -10.54 -5.19 -5.28
C HIS A 79 -11.46 -5.94 -4.32
N LEU A 80 -11.65 -7.24 -4.59
CA LEU A 80 -12.47 -8.11 -3.74
C LEU A 80 -12.07 -8.08 -2.26
N ASN A 81 -10.84 -7.68 -1.95
CA ASN A 81 -10.23 -7.81 -0.63
C ASN A 81 -9.97 -6.48 0.09
N PHE A 82 -10.12 -5.33 -0.57
CA PHE A 82 -9.88 -4.02 0.05
C PHE A 82 -10.62 -2.87 -0.65
N CYS A 83 -10.82 -1.78 0.09
CA CYS A 83 -11.19 -0.46 -0.43
C CYS A 83 -10.14 0.57 -0.02
N GLU A 84 -10.04 1.63 -0.82
CA GLU A 84 -9.07 2.69 -0.60
C GLU A 84 -9.70 4.05 -0.87
N TYR A 85 -9.33 5.02 -0.05
CA TYR A 85 -9.78 6.40 -0.17
C TYR A 85 -8.58 7.33 -0.09
N TYR A 86 -8.54 8.30 -0.99
CA TYR A 86 -7.61 9.42 -0.90
C TYR A 86 -8.16 10.46 0.08
N ILE A 87 -7.25 11.09 0.82
CA ILE A 87 -7.54 12.13 1.80
C ILE A 87 -6.66 13.35 1.47
N GLY A 88 -7.30 14.48 1.21
CA GLY A 88 -6.63 15.70 0.77
C GLY A 88 -5.80 15.49 -0.50
N SER A 89 -4.59 16.04 -0.49
CA SER A 89 -3.66 16.04 -1.62
C SER A 89 -2.87 14.73 -1.77
N THR A 90 -2.31 14.18 -0.69
CA THR A 90 -1.37 13.05 -0.75
C THR A 90 -1.66 11.90 0.20
N ALA A 91 -2.53 12.07 1.19
CA ALA A 91 -2.82 10.97 2.09
C ALA A 91 -3.77 9.96 1.47
N ARG A 92 -3.72 8.74 2.01
CA ARG A 92 -4.63 7.67 1.69
C ARG A 92 -4.94 6.82 2.90
N ILE A 93 -6.12 6.24 2.92
CA ILE A 93 -6.49 5.18 3.85
C ILE A 93 -6.93 3.96 3.07
N LYS A 94 -6.35 2.83 3.43
CA LYS A 94 -6.65 1.52 2.86
C LYS A 94 -7.27 0.67 3.94
N ILE A 95 -8.37 0.01 3.61
CA ILE A 95 -9.12 -0.86 4.51
C ILE A 95 -9.29 -2.20 3.81
N MET A 96 -8.92 -3.27 4.48
CA MET A 96 -8.92 -4.62 3.92
C MET A 96 -9.32 -5.66 4.95
N SER A 97 -9.69 -6.86 4.51
CA SER A 97 -9.81 -7.99 5.43
C SER A 97 -8.48 -8.19 6.15
N ALA A 98 -8.52 -8.37 7.47
CA ALA A 98 -7.37 -8.82 8.22
C ALA A 98 -6.99 -10.22 7.71
N LEU A 99 -5.86 -10.30 6.99
CA LEU A 99 -5.23 -11.58 6.67
C LEU A 99 -4.81 -12.29 7.96
N SER A 100 -4.29 -13.51 7.85
CA SER A 100 -3.68 -14.23 8.97
C SER A 100 -2.75 -13.31 9.78
N PRO A 101 -2.78 -13.34 11.13
CA PRO A 101 -1.88 -12.54 11.97
C PRO A 101 -0.40 -12.90 11.72
N HIS A 102 -0.15 -14.03 11.08
CA HIS A 102 1.18 -14.48 10.67
C HIS A 102 1.66 -13.86 9.36
N THR A 103 0.87 -13.02 8.67
CA THR A 103 1.29 -12.36 7.42
C THR A 103 1.92 -10.99 7.69
N ALA A 104 3.00 -10.66 6.98
CA ALA A 104 3.63 -9.34 7.07
C ALA A 104 2.68 -8.25 6.58
N ARG A 105 2.36 -7.29 7.45
CA ARG A 105 1.48 -6.17 7.13
C ARG A 105 2.23 -5.08 6.40
N GLU A 106 1.48 -4.26 5.66
CA GLU A 106 2.02 -3.15 4.89
C GLU A 106 2.86 -2.18 5.75
N HIS A 107 2.38 -1.83 6.95
CA HIS A 107 3.13 -0.97 7.87
C HIS A 107 4.48 -1.58 8.31
N GLU A 108 4.57 -2.91 8.43
CA GLU A 108 5.81 -3.60 8.81
C GLU A 108 6.81 -3.61 7.65
N ASN A 109 6.32 -3.76 6.43
CA ASN A 109 7.14 -3.69 5.22
C ASN A 109 7.68 -2.26 5.01
N ILE A 110 6.86 -1.23 5.24
CA ILE A 110 7.29 0.17 5.20
C ILE A 110 8.34 0.44 6.28
N ALA A 111 8.12 -0.03 7.52
CA ALA A 111 9.07 0.14 8.62
C ALA A 111 10.41 -0.56 8.32
N TYR A 112 10.38 -1.78 7.76
CA TYR A 112 11.58 -2.48 7.33
C TYR A 112 12.32 -1.69 6.24
N ALA A 113 11.62 -1.23 5.20
CA ALA A 113 12.21 -0.43 4.14
C ALA A 113 12.83 0.86 4.69
N ALA A 114 12.14 1.56 5.60
CA ALA A 114 12.66 2.77 6.24
C ALA A 114 13.97 2.51 6.99
N SER A 115 14.10 1.35 7.65
CA SER A 115 15.34 0.95 8.33
C SER A 115 16.55 0.78 7.41
N LYS A 116 16.32 0.69 6.09
CA LYS A 116 17.38 0.58 5.08
C LYS A 116 17.88 1.92 4.56
N ASN A 117 17.29 3.04 5.00
CA ASN A 117 17.60 4.39 4.53
C ASN A 117 17.63 4.49 3.00
N PRO A 118 16.50 4.21 2.32
CA PRO A 118 16.48 4.12 0.88
C PRO A 118 16.81 5.45 0.20
N SER A 119 17.31 5.41 -1.05
CA SER A 119 17.55 6.63 -1.85
C SER A 119 16.28 7.31 -2.35
N PHE A 120 15.12 6.68 -2.12
CA PHE A 120 13.80 7.11 -2.56
C PHE A 120 12.88 7.32 -1.35
N ARG A 121 11.70 7.89 -1.59
CA ARG A 121 10.78 8.23 -0.50
C ARG A 121 9.77 7.10 -0.27
N LEU A 122 9.47 6.86 1.00
CA LEU A 122 8.46 5.91 1.44
C LEU A 122 7.19 6.63 1.88
N PRO A 123 6.01 5.99 1.78
CA PRO A 123 4.83 6.46 2.50
C PRO A 123 5.11 6.55 4.00
N GLN A 124 4.69 7.64 4.63
CA GLN A 124 4.73 7.77 6.09
C GLN A 124 3.47 7.10 6.66
N VAL A 125 3.65 6.10 7.51
CA VAL A 125 2.53 5.50 8.25
C VAL A 125 2.11 6.46 9.36
N LEU A 126 0.87 6.96 9.27
CA LEU A 126 0.28 7.85 10.27
C LEU A 126 -0.49 7.04 11.31
N SER A 127 -1.33 6.09 10.85
CA SER A 127 -2.08 5.22 11.75
C SER A 127 -2.34 3.88 11.09
N HIS A 128 -2.46 2.83 11.89
CA HIS A 128 -2.87 1.51 11.42
C HIS A 128 -3.48 0.71 12.57
N GLY A 129 -4.23 -0.34 12.25
CA GLY A 129 -4.78 -1.22 13.27
C GLY A 129 -5.63 -2.34 12.69
N GLU A 130 -6.01 -3.27 13.56
CA GLU A 130 -6.94 -4.36 13.24
C GLU A 130 -8.16 -4.31 14.15
N ARG A 131 -9.37 -4.37 13.57
CA ARG A 131 -10.67 -4.32 14.26
C ARG A 131 -11.67 -5.18 13.51
N ASP A 132 -12.44 -6.01 14.21
CA ASP A 132 -13.52 -6.83 13.64
C ASP A 132 -13.14 -7.63 12.38
N GLY A 133 -11.93 -8.19 12.38
CA GLY A 133 -11.40 -8.95 11.24
C GLY A 133 -11.02 -8.08 10.04
N MET A 134 -10.84 -6.78 10.25
CA MET A 134 -10.40 -5.79 9.26
C MET A 134 -9.08 -5.18 9.66
N TYR A 135 -8.20 -4.93 8.69
CA TYR A 135 -6.98 -4.15 8.84
C TYR A 135 -7.16 -2.80 8.14
N PHE A 136 -6.72 -1.72 8.77
CA PHE A 136 -6.62 -0.41 8.13
C PHE A 136 -5.21 0.16 8.24
N ILE A 137 -4.86 1.00 7.28
CA ILE A 137 -3.62 1.79 7.29
C ILE A 137 -3.89 3.15 6.65
N LEU A 138 -3.55 4.22 7.38
CA LEU A 138 -3.55 5.61 6.94
C LEU A 138 -2.09 6.01 6.69
N THR A 139 -1.77 6.41 5.45
CA THR A 139 -0.43 6.85 5.07
C THR A 139 -0.45 8.20 4.40
N ASP A 140 0.54 9.04 4.67
CA ASP A 140 0.89 10.18 3.81
C ASP A 140 1.87 9.73 2.72
N MET A 141 1.54 9.95 1.45
CA MET A 141 2.37 9.52 0.33
C MET A 141 3.36 10.63 -0.07
N PRO A 142 4.61 10.28 -0.46
CA PRO A 142 5.61 11.27 -0.86
C PRO A 142 5.32 11.95 -2.22
N GLY A 143 4.26 11.56 -2.91
CA GLY A 143 3.86 12.10 -4.19
C GLY A 143 2.43 11.69 -4.50
N ILE A 144 1.98 12.01 -5.71
CA ILE A 144 0.67 11.58 -6.18
C ILE A 144 0.79 10.34 -7.07
N PRO A 145 -0.20 9.44 -7.06
CA PRO A 145 -0.25 8.34 -8.01
C PRO A 145 -0.23 8.85 -9.45
N ARG A 146 0.55 8.20 -10.30
CA ARG A 146 0.70 8.56 -11.72
C ARG A 146 -0.64 8.79 -12.44
N HIS A 147 -1.63 7.91 -12.22
CA HIS A 147 -2.94 7.98 -12.85
C HIS A 147 -3.79 9.18 -12.38
N ARG A 148 -3.44 9.81 -11.25
CA ARG A 148 -4.07 11.05 -10.75
C ARG A 148 -3.33 12.31 -11.15
N SER A 149 -2.18 12.19 -11.81
CA SER A 149 -1.49 13.35 -12.34
C SER A 149 -2.30 13.98 -13.47
N SER A 150 -2.56 15.28 -13.39
CA SER A 150 -3.19 16.04 -14.46
C SER A 150 -2.24 16.34 -15.63
N LYS A 151 -0.93 16.07 -15.44
CA LYS A 151 0.11 16.33 -16.44
C LYS A 151 0.28 15.11 -17.35
N SER A 152 0.39 15.34 -18.64
CA SER A 152 0.68 14.30 -19.62
C SER A 152 2.16 13.90 -19.58
N PHE A 153 2.42 12.60 -19.63
CA PHE A 153 3.77 12.08 -19.69
C PHE A 153 4.30 12.11 -21.13
N THR A 154 5.37 12.88 -21.34
CA THR A 154 6.16 12.82 -22.58
C THR A 154 6.99 11.54 -22.60
N PHE A 155 7.46 11.13 -23.78
CA PHE A 155 8.43 10.03 -23.92
C PHE A 155 9.68 10.25 -23.05
N GLY A 156 10.17 11.50 -22.97
CA GLY A 156 11.32 11.84 -22.14
C GLY A 156 11.07 11.60 -20.64
N SER A 157 9.91 12.01 -20.11
CA SER A 157 9.55 11.74 -18.71
C SER A 157 9.33 10.25 -18.43
N GLU A 158 8.75 9.50 -19.38
CA GLU A 158 8.62 8.03 -19.26
C GLU A 158 9.98 7.34 -19.14
N MET A 159 10.92 7.70 -20.01
CA MET A 159 12.25 7.10 -19.99
C MET A 159 13.02 7.45 -18.71
N ARG A 160 12.89 8.68 -18.21
CA ARG A 160 13.47 9.07 -16.91
C ARG A 160 12.86 8.27 -15.76
N MET A 161 11.54 8.17 -15.71
CA MET A 161 10.83 7.40 -14.68
C MET A 161 11.24 5.93 -14.68
N ARG A 162 11.30 5.29 -15.86
CA ARG A 162 11.74 3.90 -15.99
C ARG A 162 13.16 3.70 -15.47
N ARG A 163 14.06 4.63 -15.76
CA ARG A 163 15.43 4.58 -15.24
C ARG A 163 15.46 4.68 -13.71
N GLN A 164 14.76 5.66 -13.14
CA GLN A 164 14.65 5.82 -11.68
C GLN A 164 14.09 4.58 -11.01
N LEU A 165 13.06 3.98 -11.60
CA LEU A 165 12.46 2.75 -11.11
C LEU A 165 13.43 1.56 -11.17
N ILE A 166 14.21 1.41 -12.24
CA ILE A 166 15.26 0.39 -12.33
C ILE A 166 16.31 0.58 -11.24
N ASP A 167 16.76 1.82 -11.02
CA ASP A 167 17.75 2.14 -9.99
C ASP A 167 17.22 1.78 -8.59
N ILE A 168 15.95 2.08 -8.31
CA ILE A 168 15.28 1.74 -7.04
C ILE A 168 15.11 0.24 -6.86
N VAL A 169 14.68 -0.48 -7.91
CA VAL A 169 14.57 -1.94 -7.86
C VAL A 169 15.93 -2.58 -7.62
N ALA A 170 16.98 -2.07 -8.27
CA ALA A 170 18.34 -2.53 -8.07
C ALA A 170 18.80 -2.30 -6.62
N GLU A 171 18.50 -1.14 -6.04
CA GLU A 171 18.77 -0.85 -4.63
C GLU A 171 18.02 -1.78 -3.68
N ILE A 172 16.70 -1.91 -3.84
CA ILE A 172 15.85 -2.78 -3.01
C ILE A 172 16.37 -4.22 -3.05
N SER A 173 16.80 -4.69 -4.22
CA SER A 173 17.32 -6.05 -4.40
C SER A 173 18.65 -6.32 -3.70
N GLN A 174 19.31 -5.31 -3.11
CA GLN A 174 20.48 -5.50 -2.25
C GLN A 174 20.10 -5.80 -0.79
N TRP A 175 18.85 -5.58 -0.40
CA TRP A 175 18.45 -5.75 1.00
C TRP A 175 18.29 -7.23 1.34
N GLU A 176 19.23 -7.74 2.13
CA GLU A 176 19.28 -9.16 2.48
C GLU A 176 18.25 -9.53 3.54
N GLY A 177 17.73 -10.76 3.43
CA GLY A 177 16.90 -11.41 4.44
C GLY A 177 17.43 -12.80 4.78
N PRO A 178 17.16 -13.30 6.00
CA PRO A 178 17.71 -14.56 6.47
C PRO A 178 17.15 -15.79 5.74
N SER A 179 15.95 -15.68 5.19
CA SER A 179 15.27 -16.77 4.47
C SER A 179 14.13 -16.23 3.62
N PHE A 180 13.59 -17.07 2.72
CA PHE A 180 12.35 -16.79 2.01
C PHE A 180 11.20 -16.52 2.99
N GLY A 181 10.38 -15.50 2.72
CA GLY A 181 9.24 -15.15 3.56
C GLY A 181 8.98 -13.64 3.64
N GLY A 182 8.02 -13.24 4.45
CA GLY A 182 7.75 -11.85 4.79
C GLY A 182 8.72 -11.29 5.84
N VAL A 183 8.67 -9.98 6.05
CA VAL A 183 9.43 -9.28 7.10
C VAL A 183 9.17 -9.91 8.46
N GLY A 184 10.22 -10.05 9.27
CA GLY A 184 10.12 -10.60 10.62
C GLY A 184 9.84 -12.11 10.67
N GLY A 185 10.15 -12.85 9.60
CA GLY A 185 9.87 -14.30 9.52
C GLY A 185 8.39 -14.62 9.35
N LYS A 186 7.59 -13.62 8.98
CA LYS A 186 6.16 -13.77 8.72
C LYS A 186 5.91 -14.43 7.37
N GLN A 187 4.67 -14.83 7.17
CA GLN A 187 4.14 -15.32 5.92
C GLN A 187 4.06 -14.19 4.88
N ILE A 188 4.28 -14.53 3.61
CA ILE A 188 3.98 -13.62 2.51
C ILE A 188 2.47 -13.46 2.34
N THR A 189 2.05 -12.31 1.83
CA THR A 189 0.66 -12.07 1.46
C THR A 189 0.26 -12.97 0.29
N ARG A 190 -0.97 -13.51 0.33
CA ARG A 190 -1.57 -14.18 -0.84
C ARG A 190 -1.85 -13.15 -1.93
N SER A 191 -0.84 -12.80 -2.72
CA SER A 191 -0.95 -11.79 -3.77
C SER A 191 -0.90 -12.42 -5.15
N ARG A 192 -1.55 -11.76 -6.10
CA ARG A 192 -1.47 -12.12 -7.52
C ARG A 192 -0.02 -12.15 -8.02
N ALA A 193 0.85 -11.33 -7.44
CA ALA A 193 2.26 -11.21 -7.83
C ALA A 193 3.05 -12.51 -7.61
N PHE A 194 2.68 -13.31 -6.60
CA PHE A 194 3.31 -14.62 -6.34
C PHE A 194 2.48 -15.77 -6.92
N TRP A 195 1.15 -15.70 -6.84
CA TRP A 195 0.29 -16.83 -7.20
C TRP A 195 0.08 -17.04 -8.69
N ASN A 196 0.14 -16.01 -9.52
CA ASN A 196 -0.02 -16.18 -10.96
C ASN A 196 1.09 -17.01 -11.61
N LEU A 197 2.20 -17.17 -10.91
CA LEU A 197 3.35 -17.94 -11.36
C LEU A 197 3.22 -19.41 -10.96
N MET A 198 2.28 -19.75 -10.08
CA MET A 198 2.16 -21.08 -9.53
C MET A 198 1.21 -21.96 -10.34
N PRO A 199 1.59 -23.22 -10.60
CA PRO A 199 0.66 -24.23 -11.09
C PRO A 199 -0.54 -24.39 -10.15
N SER A 200 -1.74 -24.61 -10.71
CA SER A 200 -2.98 -24.75 -9.95
C SER A 200 -2.93 -25.85 -8.89
N GLU A 201 -2.15 -26.89 -9.13
CA GLU A 201 -1.97 -28.03 -8.21
C GLU A 201 -1.30 -27.64 -6.89
N LEU A 202 -0.58 -26.51 -6.86
CA LEU A 202 0.03 -26.00 -5.64
C LEU A 202 -0.88 -25.00 -4.90
N LEU A 203 -1.95 -24.52 -5.55
CA LEU A 203 -2.95 -23.64 -4.94
C LEU A 203 -3.89 -24.40 -4.00
N ASP A 204 -4.15 -25.68 -4.31
CA ASP A 204 -5.07 -26.56 -3.57
C ASP A 204 -4.34 -27.47 -2.57
N THR A 205 -3.26 -26.97 -1.95
CA THR A 205 -2.49 -27.70 -0.94
C THR A 205 -2.80 -27.21 0.46
N ASP A 206 -2.65 -28.07 1.48
CA ASP A 206 -2.74 -27.71 2.91
C ASP A 206 -1.54 -26.85 3.39
N LEU A 207 -0.66 -26.44 2.48
CA LEU A 207 0.52 -25.65 2.78
C LEU A 207 0.16 -24.20 3.08
N THR A 208 1.02 -23.54 3.87
CA THR A 208 0.91 -22.10 4.04
C THR A 208 1.27 -21.37 2.73
N PRO A 209 0.80 -20.12 2.52
CA PRO A 209 1.14 -19.36 1.32
C PRO A 209 2.64 -19.31 1.04
N THR A 210 3.45 -19.15 2.08
CA THR A 210 4.91 -19.08 1.97
C THR A 210 5.47 -20.44 1.58
N ASP A 211 5.01 -21.52 2.20
CA ASP A 211 5.53 -22.86 1.90
C ASP A 211 5.20 -23.30 0.47
N SER A 212 3.99 -22.99 -0.03
CA SER A 212 3.60 -23.27 -1.41
C SER A 212 4.50 -22.55 -2.41
N VAL A 213 4.74 -21.24 -2.22
CA VAL A 213 5.59 -20.45 -3.12
C VAL A 213 7.05 -20.88 -3.00
N ALA A 214 7.55 -21.15 -1.79
CA ALA A 214 8.91 -21.65 -1.58
C ALA A 214 9.13 -22.99 -2.30
N LEU A 215 8.16 -23.90 -2.23
CA LEU A 215 8.21 -25.18 -2.92
C LEU A 215 8.22 -25.01 -4.44
N PHE A 216 7.40 -24.11 -4.97
CA PHE A 216 7.40 -23.78 -6.40
C PHE A 216 8.75 -23.24 -6.84
N LEU A 217 9.28 -22.22 -6.16
CA LEU A 217 10.56 -21.60 -6.51
C LEU A 217 11.72 -22.61 -6.44
N LYS A 218 11.74 -23.46 -5.42
CA LYS A 218 12.72 -24.54 -5.29
C LYS A 218 12.62 -25.55 -6.44
N LYS A 219 11.41 -25.98 -6.82
CA LYS A 219 11.19 -26.89 -7.96
C LYS A 219 11.60 -26.26 -9.29
N SER A 220 11.47 -24.94 -9.40
CA SER A 220 11.89 -24.15 -10.56
C SER A 220 13.40 -23.86 -10.60
N GLY A 221 14.18 -24.39 -9.66
CA GLY A 221 15.64 -24.31 -9.66
C GLY A 221 16.22 -23.01 -9.09
N PHE A 222 15.43 -22.19 -8.39
CA PHE A 222 15.95 -21.01 -7.72
C PHE A 222 16.75 -21.39 -6.46
N ASP A 223 17.87 -20.68 -6.23
CA ASP A 223 18.65 -20.81 -5.00
C ASP A 223 17.94 -20.11 -3.84
N MET A 224 17.43 -20.90 -2.89
CA MET A 224 16.68 -20.40 -1.75
C MET A 224 17.58 -19.86 -0.63
N ASN A 225 18.91 -19.99 -0.73
CA ASN A 225 19.85 -19.51 0.29
C ASN A 225 20.24 -18.04 0.09
N ASP A 226 20.16 -17.52 -1.14
CA ASP A 226 20.44 -16.12 -1.45
C ASP A 226 19.14 -15.34 -1.65
N CYS A 227 18.47 -15.02 -0.53
CA CYS A 227 17.22 -14.26 -0.56
C CYS A 227 17.46 -12.74 -0.42
N ARG A 228 16.68 -11.98 -1.19
CA ARG A 228 16.70 -10.52 -1.29
C ARG A 228 15.30 -9.96 -1.20
N PHE A 229 15.18 -8.76 -0.67
CA PHE A 229 13.89 -8.10 -0.53
C PHE A 229 13.34 -7.69 -1.90
N LEU A 230 12.04 -7.88 -2.07
CA LEU A 230 11.27 -7.49 -3.24
C LEU A 230 10.00 -6.81 -2.78
N ASN A 231 9.72 -5.62 -3.31
CA ASN A 231 8.35 -5.11 -3.38
C ASN A 231 7.74 -5.62 -4.70
N ALA A 232 6.75 -6.50 -4.63
CA ALA A 232 6.11 -7.11 -5.80
C ALA A 232 4.92 -6.29 -6.33
N SER A 233 4.58 -5.16 -5.68
CA SER A 233 3.52 -4.24 -6.07
C SER A 233 4.02 -3.14 -7.02
N MET A 234 4.79 -3.49 -8.05
CA MET A 234 5.49 -2.52 -8.95
C MET A 234 4.69 -2.03 -10.17
N ARG A 235 3.38 -2.26 -10.21
CA ARG A 235 2.51 -1.86 -11.32
C ARG A 235 2.46 -0.34 -11.49
N HIS A 236 2.18 0.13 -12.71
CA HIS A 236 2.10 1.58 -12.99
C HIS A 236 1.10 2.33 -12.10
N GLY A 237 -0.01 1.69 -11.71
CA GLY A 237 -0.98 2.27 -10.76
C GLY A 237 -0.39 2.56 -9.37
N ASN A 238 0.77 1.96 -9.07
CA ASN A 238 1.44 2.07 -7.78
C ASN A 238 2.63 3.05 -7.80
N HIS A 239 2.94 3.65 -8.94
CA HIS A 239 4.02 4.60 -9.07
C HIS A 239 3.58 5.97 -8.54
N LEU A 240 4.36 6.51 -7.61
CA LEU A 240 4.20 7.87 -7.12
C LEU A 240 5.13 8.81 -7.87
N VAL A 241 4.61 9.97 -8.24
CA VAL A 241 5.36 11.02 -8.94
C VAL A 241 5.31 12.34 -8.19
N ASP A 242 6.36 13.15 -8.35
CA ASP A 242 6.34 14.57 -7.96
C ASP A 242 5.75 15.46 -9.06
N ASP A 243 5.74 16.77 -8.80
CA ASP A 243 5.27 17.77 -9.76
C ASP A 243 6.09 17.79 -11.06
N ASP A 244 7.35 17.37 -11.04
CA ASP A 244 8.22 17.32 -12.21
C ASP A 244 8.14 15.97 -12.96
N LEU A 245 7.18 15.13 -12.57
CA LEU A 245 6.94 13.80 -13.12
C LEU A 245 8.11 12.82 -12.90
N ASN A 246 8.95 13.07 -11.89
CA ASN A 246 9.96 12.12 -11.47
C ASN A 246 9.31 11.01 -10.64
N PHE A 247 9.81 9.80 -10.76
CA PHE A 247 9.44 8.71 -9.86
C PHE A 247 9.99 8.98 -8.47
N VAL A 248 9.15 8.89 -7.43
CA VAL A 248 9.57 9.19 -6.05
C VAL A 248 9.43 8.01 -5.10
N GLY A 249 8.66 6.98 -5.48
CA GLY A 249 8.46 5.78 -4.69
C GLY A 249 7.22 5.00 -5.10
N PHE A 250 6.89 4.00 -4.28
CA PHE A 250 5.71 3.16 -4.46
C PHE A 250 4.64 3.52 -3.44
N ARG A 251 3.38 3.50 -3.86
CA ARG A 251 2.24 3.64 -2.94
C ARG A 251 2.11 2.39 -2.07
N ASP A 252 2.10 1.21 -2.67
CA ASP A 252 1.75 -0.05 -2.01
C ASP A 252 2.97 -0.87 -1.59
N TRP A 253 2.89 -1.37 -0.37
CA TRP A 253 3.91 -2.21 0.28
C TRP A 253 3.32 -3.49 0.89
N ASP A 254 2.11 -3.87 0.48
CA ASP A 254 1.37 -5.05 0.97
C ASP A 254 1.80 -6.37 0.34
N HIS A 255 2.60 -6.33 -0.73
CA HIS A 255 3.13 -7.50 -1.43
C HIS A 255 4.65 -7.51 -1.41
N CYS A 256 5.23 -7.45 -0.21
CA CYS A 256 6.68 -7.56 -0.04
C CYS A 256 7.08 -8.95 0.46
N ALA A 257 8.25 -9.41 0.02
CA ALA A 257 8.85 -10.66 0.47
C ALA A 257 10.36 -10.66 0.27
N PHE A 258 11.04 -11.48 1.06
CA PHE A 258 12.35 -12.01 0.73
C PHE A 258 12.17 -13.16 -0.24
N VAL A 259 12.79 -13.04 -1.41
CA VAL A 259 12.71 -13.99 -2.53
C VAL A 259 14.11 -14.34 -3.00
N PRO A 260 14.32 -15.49 -3.66
CA PRO A 260 15.60 -15.81 -4.30
C PRO A 260 16.07 -14.67 -5.20
N ARG A 261 17.34 -14.30 -5.13
CA ARG A 261 17.90 -13.20 -5.93
C ARG A 261 17.64 -13.39 -7.43
N GLY A 262 17.76 -14.61 -7.92
CA GLY A 262 17.50 -14.96 -9.33
C GLY A 262 16.04 -14.77 -9.77
N PHE A 263 15.10 -14.67 -8.83
CA PHE A 263 13.67 -14.47 -9.12
C PHE A 263 13.29 -13.01 -9.36
N ILE A 264 14.06 -12.05 -8.80
CA ILE A 264 13.72 -10.62 -8.85
C ILE A 264 13.66 -10.10 -10.29
N THR A 265 14.72 -10.30 -11.08
CA THR A 265 14.80 -9.75 -12.45
C THR A 265 13.68 -10.27 -13.36
N PRO A 266 13.42 -11.59 -13.46
CA PRO A 266 12.31 -12.10 -14.26
C PRO A 266 10.95 -11.53 -13.84
N HIS A 267 10.69 -11.45 -12.53
CA HIS A 267 9.44 -10.90 -12.00
C HIS A 267 9.25 -9.42 -12.36
N VAL A 268 10.30 -8.62 -12.18
CA VAL A 268 10.31 -7.19 -12.52
C VAL A 268 10.04 -7.01 -14.03
N LEU A 269 10.69 -7.79 -14.89
CA LEU A 269 10.51 -7.72 -16.33
C LEU A 269 9.08 -8.09 -16.76
N GLU A 270 8.47 -9.08 -16.11
CA GLU A 270 7.08 -9.45 -16.38
C GLU A 270 6.09 -8.35 -16.00
N GLU A 271 6.23 -7.77 -14.81
CA GLU A 271 5.40 -6.64 -14.38
C GLU A 271 5.59 -5.44 -15.31
N PHE A 272 6.79 -5.19 -15.84
CA PHE A 272 7.00 -4.17 -16.88
C PHE A 272 6.39 -4.52 -18.23
N ALA A 273 6.47 -5.78 -18.66
CA ALA A 273 5.95 -6.23 -19.94
C ALA A 273 4.42 -6.19 -19.98
N LEU A 274 3.77 -6.53 -18.86
CA LEU A 274 2.32 -6.46 -18.70
C LEU A 274 1.77 -5.03 -18.79
N VAL A 275 2.60 -4.02 -18.58
CA VAL A 275 2.18 -2.61 -18.68
C VAL A 275 2.38 -2.00 -20.07
N ASN A 276 3.08 -2.69 -20.98
CA ASN A 276 3.19 -2.25 -22.38
C ASN A 276 2.14 -2.94 -23.29
N ARG A 277 1.15 -3.62 -22.71
CA ARG A 277 -0.02 -4.18 -23.42
C ARG A 277 -1.26 -3.37 -23.08
#